data_AF-A0A936GAA0-F1
#
_entry.id   AF-A0A936GAA0-F1
#
_cell.length_a   1.000
_cell.length_b   1.000
_cell.length_c   1.000
_cell.angle_alpha   90.00
_cell.angle_beta   90.00
_cell.angle_gamma   90.00
#
_symmetry.space_group_name_H-M   'P 1'
#
loop_
_entity.id
_entity.type
_entity.pdbx_description
1 polymer ?
#
loop_
_entity_poly.entity_id
_entity_poly.type
_entity_poly.pdbx_seq_one_letter_code
_entity_poly.pdbx_strand_id
1 'polypeptide(L)' 'MAYSLDTTVGDIMKDTQALEILEKHVPGVSKNPMIGMAKGFTLKQILAMPQAKEFGLTEEMVKKVLTEINAVKK' A
#
# COMPACT_ATOMS: atom_id res chain seq x y z
N MET A 1 9.58 -12.94 0.62
CA MET A 1 9.13 -12.52 -0.72
C MET A 1 9.15 -11.01 -0.77
N ALA A 2 9.72 -10.43 -1.83
CA ALA A 2 9.72 -8.98 -2.02
C ALA A 2 8.32 -8.54 -2.43
N TYR A 3 7.80 -7.49 -1.80
CA TYR A 3 6.56 -6.86 -2.22
C TYR A 3 6.77 -6.05 -3.49
N SER A 4 5.76 -6.06 -4.35
CA SER A 4 5.74 -5.38 -5.64
C SER A 4 4.35 -4.78 -5.90
N LEU A 5 4.19 -4.08 -7.02
CA LEU A 5 2.89 -3.52 -7.43
C LEU A 5 1.81 -4.60 -7.65
N ASP A 6 2.21 -5.83 -7.92
CA ASP A 6 1.31 -6.97 -8.09
C ASP A 6 0.91 -7.61 -6.74
N THR A 7 1.49 -7.15 -5.62
CA THR A 7 1.09 -7.58 -4.28
C THR A 7 -0.30 -7.03 -3.94
N THR A 8 -1.12 -7.85 -3.29
CA THR A 8 -2.43 -7.41 -2.80
C THR A 8 -2.29 -6.44 -1.64
N VAL A 9 -3.18 -5.47 -1.54
CA VAL A 9 -3.24 -4.58 -0.36
C VAL A 9 -3.45 -5.41 0.90
N GLY A 10 -4.22 -6.49 0.83
CA GLY A 10 -4.44 -7.40 1.96
C GLY A 10 -3.15 -8.00 2.51
N ASP A 11 -2.21 -8.39 1.65
CA ASP A 11 -0.91 -8.91 2.10
C ASP A 11 -0.04 -7.83 2.75
N ILE A 12 -0.01 -6.62 2.19
CA ILE A 12 0.67 -5.47 2.81
C ILE A 12 0.10 -5.18 4.19
N MET A 13 -1.23 -5.22 4.34
CA MET A 13 -1.89 -4.90 5.61
C MET A 13 -1.74 -5.96 6.70
N LYS A 14 -1.46 -7.21 6.33
CA LYS A 14 -1.14 -8.28 7.30
C LYS A 14 0.24 -8.10 7.91
N ASP A 15 1.09 -7.28 7.31
CA ASP A 15 2.45 -7.03 7.72
C ASP A 15 2.51 -5.71 8.50
N THR A 16 2.71 -5.82 9.82
CA THR A 16 2.72 -4.67 10.72
C THR A 16 3.80 -3.65 10.35
N GLN A 17 4.97 -4.09 9.86
CA GLN A 17 6.03 -3.18 9.44
C GLN A 17 5.64 -2.43 8.17
N ALA A 18 5.03 -3.16 7.22
CA ALA A 18 4.53 -2.56 5.99
C ALA A 18 3.40 -1.55 6.25
N LEU A 19 2.49 -1.87 7.18
CA LEU A 19 1.43 -0.99 7.61
C LEU A 19 1.97 0.29 8.26
N GLU A 20 2.99 0.18 9.13
CA GLU A 20 3.60 1.33 9.79
C GLU A 20 4.27 2.27 8.78
N ILE A 21 5.03 1.72 7.83
CA ILE A 21 5.65 2.51 6.76
C ILE A 21 4.55 3.16 5.91
N LEU A 22 3.55 2.39 5.51
CA LEU A 22 2.45 2.90 4.70
C LEU A 22 1.67 4.04 5.42
N GLU A 23 1.39 3.92 6.72
CA GLU A 23 0.74 4.98 7.51
C GLU A 23 1.61 6.24 7.67
N LYS A 24 2.95 6.11 7.66
CA LYS A 24 3.85 7.29 7.66
C LYS A 24 3.74 8.09 6.36
N HIS A 25 3.54 7.42 5.22
CA HIS A 25 3.43 8.08 3.91
C HIS A 25 1.98 8.47 3.57
N VAL A 26 1.00 7.67 3.96
CA VAL A 26 -0.44 7.88 3.72
C VAL A 26 -1.22 7.66 5.02
N PRO A 27 -1.32 8.68 5.87
CA PRO A 27 -1.99 8.55 7.17
C PRO A 27 -3.48 8.26 6.98
N GLY A 28 -3.97 7.25 7.71
CA GLY A 28 -5.39 6.87 7.70
C GLY A 28 -5.81 5.91 6.59
N VAL A 29 -4.88 5.45 5.73
CA VAL A 29 -5.20 4.47 4.68
C VAL A 29 -5.69 3.15 5.26
N SER A 30 -5.12 2.69 6.38
CA SER A 30 -5.57 1.45 7.04
C SER A 30 -6.94 1.56 7.69
N LYS A 31 -7.39 2.80 7.96
CA LYS A 31 -8.67 3.12 8.61
C LYS A 31 -9.74 3.57 7.61
N ASN A 32 -9.42 3.63 6.33
CA ASN A 32 -10.36 4.04 5.29
C ASN A 32 -11.54 3.05 5.24
N PRO A 33 -12.80 3.50 5.21
CA PRO A 33 -13.96 2.60 5.10
C PRO A 33 -13.89 1.65 3.89
N MET A 34 -13.25 2.07 2.80
CA MET A 34 -13.07 1.28 1.59
C MET A 34 -11.89 0.30 1.65
N ILE A 35 -11.12 0.29 2.74
CA ILE A 35 -9.94 -0.57 2.87
C ILE A 35 -10.31 -2.05 2.82
N GLY A 36 -11.49 -2.42 3.32
CA GLY A 36 -12.01 -3.79 3.24
C GLY A 36 -12.16 -4.27 1.79
N MET A 37 -12.58 -3.38 0.89
CA MET A 37 -12.66 -3.64 -0.54
C MET A 37 -11.25 -3.63 -1.16
N ALA A 38 -10.42 -2.65 -0.83
CA ALA A 38 -9.07 -2.52 -1.37
C ALA A 38 -8.17 -3.74 -1.10
N LYS A 39 -8.37 -4.45 0.02
CA LYS A 39 -7.65 -5.68 0.39
C LYS A 39 -7.67 -6.76 -0.70
N GLY A 40 -8.73 -6.83 -1.50
CA GLY A 40 -8.87 -7.80 -2.59
C GLY A 40 -8.17 -7.41 -3.89
N PHE A 41 -7.66 -6.18 -3.99
CA PHE A 41 -7.00 -5.65 -5.18
C PHE A 41 -5.48 -5.58 -5.00
N THR A 42 -4.76 -5.61 -6.12
CA THR A 42 -3.32 -5.33 -6.13
C THR A 42 -3.04 -3.83 -6.03
N LEU A 43 -1.85 -3.47 -5.54
CA LEU A 43 -1.43 -2.06 -5.49
C LEU A 43 -1.50 -1.38 -6.87
N LYS A 44 -1.16 -2.11 -7.93
CA LYS A 44 -1.29 -1.66 -9.32
C LYS A 44 -2.73 -1.32 -9.71
N GLN A 45 -3.68 -2.18 -9.31
CA GLN A 45 -5.10 -1.93 -9.57
C GLN A 45 -5.61 -0.72 -8.79
N ILE A 46 -5.20 -0.57 -7.52
CA ILE A 46 -5.55 0.60 -6.71
C ILE A 46 -4.99 1.88 -7.34
N LEU A 47 -3.74 1.89 -7.79
CA LEU A 47 -3.12 3.04 -8.47
C LEU A 47 -3.82 3.43 -9.78
N ALA A 48 -4.47 2.47 -10.45
CA ALA A 48 -5.28 2.75 -11.63
C ALA A 48 -6.61 3.42 -11.30
N MET A 49 -7.07 3.37 -10.05
CA MET A 49 -8.30 4.03 -9.61
C MET A 49 -8.04 5.52 -9.35
N PRO A 50 -8.95 6.42 -9.77
CA PRO A 50 -8.80 7.86 -9.55
C PRO A 50 -8.77 8.21 -8.06
N GLN A 51 -9.53 7.47 -7.24
CA GLN A 51 -9.62 7.66 -5.79
C GLN A 51 -8.26 7.52 -5.09
N ALA A 52 -7.39 6.60 -5.56
CA ALA A 52 -6.07 6.43 -4.96
C ALA A 52 -5.24 7.72 -5.04
N LYS A 53 -5.32 8.43 -6.17
CA LYS A 53 -4.63 9.72 -6.34
C LYS A 53 -5.17 10.79 -5.40
N GLU A 54 -6.48 10.79 -5.11
CA GLU A 54 -7.10 11.72 -4.15
C GLU A 54 -6.58 11.48 -2.73
N PHE A 55 -6.22 10.25 -2.39
CA PHE A 55 -5.54 9.90 -1.14
C PHE A 55 -4.02 10.08 -1.18
N GLY A 56 -3.46 10.61 -2.27
CA GLY A 56 -2.00 10.76 -2.42
C GLY A 56 -1.25 9.45 -2.71
N LEU A 57 -1.96 8.36 -3.01
CA LEU A 57 -1.36 7.12 -3.50
C LEU A 57 -0.95 7.29 -4.96
N THR A 58 0.29 7.73 -5.17
CA THR A 58 0.92 7.77 -6.49
C THR A 58 1.84 6.57 -6.70
N GLU A 59 2.10 6.23 -7.97
CA GLU A 59 2.98 5.10 -8.29
C GLU A 59 4.38 5.28 -7.70
N GLU A 60 4.90 6.50 -7.71
CA GLU A 60 6.21 6.83 -7.14
C GLU A 60 6.23 6.62 -5.63
N MET A 61 5.20 7.10 -4.92
CA MET A 61 5.08 6.92 -3.47
C MET A 61 4.98 5.43 -3.11
N VAL A 62 4.12 4.68 -3.81
CA VAL A 62 3.97 3.23 -3.58
C VAL A 62 5.28 2.49 -3.85
N LYS A 63 6.01 2.82 -4.92
CA LYS A 63 7.34 2.24 -5.20
C LYS A 63 8.35 2.55 -4.08
N LYS A 64 8.34 3.78 -3.55
CA LYS A 64 9.20 4.18 -2.43
C LYS A 64 8.87 3.37 -1.17
N VAL A 65 7.59 3.27 -0.83
CA VAL A 65 7.10 2.46 0.29
C VAL A 65 7.49 1.00 0.14
N LEU A 66 7.27 0.40 -1.03
CA LEU A 66 7.65 -0.99 -1.31
C LEU A 66 9.16 -1.22 -1.15
N THR A 67 9.97 -0.26 -1.59
CA THR A 67 11.43 -0.31 -1.44
C THR A 67 11.85 -0.26 0.03
N GLU A 68 11.27 0.66 0.82
CA GLU A 68 11.51 0.75 2.26
C GLU A 68 11.09 -0.54 2.99
N ILE A 69 9.90 -1.07 2.69
CA ILE A 69 9.41 -2.30 3.31
C ILE A 69 10.36 -3.46 3.01
N ASN A 70 10.72 -3.64 1.73
CA ASN A 70 11.62 -4.72 1.32
C ASN A 70 13.03 -4.57 1.92
N ALA A 71 13.50 -3.36 2.17
CA ALA A 71 14.79 -3.11 2.80
C ALA A 71 14.79 -3.44 4.30
N VAL A 72 13.66 -3.22 4.98
CA VAL A 72 13.51 -3.47 6.42
C VAL A 72 13.19 -4.94 6.71
N LYS A 73 12.54 -5.65 5.78
CA LYS A 73 12.09 -7.05 5.92
C LYS A 73 13.20 -8.11 5.79
N LYS A 74 14.45 -7.77 6.15
CA LYS A 74 15.63 -8.65 6.09
C LYS A 74 15.49 -9.89 6.98
#